data_AF-A0A811PZX1-F1
#
_entry.id   AF-A0A811PZX1-F1
#
_cell.length_a   1.000
_cell.length_b   1.000
_cell.length_c   1.000
_cell.angle_alpha   90.00
_cell.angle_beta   90.00
_cell.angle_gamma   90.00
#
_symmetry.space_group_name_H-M   'P 1'
#
loop_
_entity.id
_entity.type
_entity.pdbx_description
1 polymer ?
#
loop_
_entity_poly.entity_id
_entity_poly.type
_entity_poly.pdbx_seq_one_letter_code
_entity_poly.pdbx_strand_id
1 'polypeptide(L)'
;MRGYWAKVPIVRAAMLAHPEAEWVWWLDSDAVFTDMDFVAYAGQSWLGLNAGVFLIRNCQWSLDFMDEWARMGPAYPEEHARWGKTLSDVDSDVACDQSALVYLLLNGWERLGKKTFVETDYFFQGYWKEVVDRLDGVAARYEAVERRSRTPGLRRRHAEREHLRYAAARNAAVSGGVPGPAGGGVKGWRRPLITHFVGYQPCSGGRNPMYSRESCDDGMRRALAFADDQVLRAYWFRHAAPLNDSVRELSFDYPAAHARNN
;
A
#
# COMPACT_ATOMS: atom_id res chain seq x y z
N MET A 1 4.74 -3.10 25.38
CA MET A 1 5.53 -2.85 24.14
C MET A 1 5.41 -1.38 23.75
N ARG A 2 6.41 -0.78 23.11
CA ARG A 2 6.45 0.64 22.70
C ARG A 2 6.93 0.76 21.24
N GLY A 3 6.65 1.90 20.60
CA GLY A 3 7.08 2.17 19.22
C GLY A 3 6.49 1.17 18.22
N TYR A 4 7.29 0.80 17.22
CA TYR A 4 6.90 -0.13 16.14
C TYR A 4 6.40 -1.48 16.67
N TRP A 5 6.91 -1.93 17.82
CA TRP A 5 6.48 -3.18 18.48
C TRP A 5 5.07 -3.14 19.07
N ALA A 6 4.45 -1.98 19.23
CA ALA A 6 3.11 -1.85 19.79
C ALA A 6 2.02 -2.51 18.92
N LYS A 7 2.30 -2.72 17.61
CA LYS A 7 1.37 -3.39 16.70
C LYS A 7 1.10 -4.85 17.08
N VAL A 8 2.09 -5.56 17.61
CA VAL A 8 2.00 -6.99 17.94
C VAL A 8 0.86 -7.27 18.95
N PRO A 9 0.81 -6.63 20.13
CA PRO A 9 -0.29 -6.86 21.07
C PRO A 9 -1.63 -6.31 20.57
N ILE A 10 -1.64 -5.26 19.74
CA ILE A 10 -2.87 -4.70 19.14
C ILE A 10 -3.50 -5.70 18.17
N VAL A 11 -2.72 -6.25 17.25
CA VAL A 11 -3.19 -7.26 16.28
C VAL A 11 -3.67 -8.51 17.01
N ARG A 12 -2.92 -8.98 18.02
CA ARG A 12 -3.33 -10.13 18.84
C ARG A 12 -4.63 -9.86 19.59
N ALA A 13 -4.80 -8.67 20.18
CA ALA A 13 -6.04 -8.28 20.85
C ALA A 13 -7.22 -8.23 19.86
N ALA A 14 -7.01 -7.69 18.65
CA ALA A 14 -8.03 -7.67 17.60
C ALA A 14 -8.46 -9.08 17.19
N MET A 15 -7.51 -10.02 17.01
CA MET A 15 -7.83 -11.43 16.72
C MET A 15 -8.72 -12.07 17.79
N LEU A 16 -8.45 -11.82 19.07
CA LEU A 16 -9.21 -12.39 20.18
C LEU A 16 -10.59 -11.73 20.36
N ALA A 17 -10.67 -10.42 20.14
CA ALA A 17 -11.93 -9.67 20.23
C ALA A 17 -12.88 -9.94 19.06
N HIS A 18 -12.35 -10.31 17.89
CA HIS A 18 -13.09 -10.50 16.65
C HIS A 18 -12.90 -11.91 16.06
N PRO A 19 -13.43 -12.97 16.69
CA PRO A 19 -13.33 -14.34 16.18
C PRO A 19 -14.04 -14.55 14.84
N GLU A 20 -14.94 -13.65 14.44
CA GLU A 20 -15.60 -13.63 13.14
C GLU A 20 -14.68 -13.16 11.99
N ALA A 21 -13.63 -12.41 12.30
CA ALA A 21 -12.71 -11.91 11.30
C ALA A 21 -11.77 -13.03 10.86
N GLU A 22 -11.81 -13.43 9.58
CA GLU A 22 -10.87 -14.45 9.06
C GLU A 22 -9.45 -13.90 8.91
N TRP A 23 -9.31 -12.60 8.62
CA TRP A 23 -8.04 -11.93 8.39
C TRP A 23 -7.98 -10.62 9.15
N VAL A 24 -6.83 -10.34 9.76
CA VAL A 24 -6.48 -9.02 10.28
C VAL A 24 -5.47 -8.39 9.32
N TRP A 25 -5.79 -7.18 8.85
CA TRP A 25 -4.89 -6.39 8.01
C TRP A 25 -4.29 -5.27 8.85
N TRP A 26 -2.98 -5.34 9.11
CA TRP A 26 -2.24 -4.25 9.72
C TRP A 26 -1.74 -3.28 8.65
N LEU A 27 -1.88 -1.99 8.90
CA LEU A 27 -1.32 -0.91 8.10
C LEU A 27 -0.70 0.15 9.03
N ASP A 28 0.57 0.51 8.77
CA ASP A 28 1.23 1.64 9.42
C ASP A 28 0.57 2.96 8.99
N SER A 29 0.64 3.97 9.86
CA SER A 29 -0.03 5.26 9.64
C SER A 29 0.52 6.09 8.47
N ASP A 30 1.73 5.78 8.01
CA ASP A 30 2.42 6.38 6.87
C ASP A 30 2.31 5.53 5.59
N ALA A 31 1.41 4.54 5.59
CA ALA A 31 1.04 3.75 4.42
C ALA A 31 -0.27 4.29 3.80
N VAL A 32 -0.23 4.64 2.53
CA VAL A 32 -1.35 5.24 1.79
C VAL A 32 -1.82 4.29 0.70
N PHE A 33 -3.12 3.96 0.68
CA PHE A 33 -3.73 3.29 -0.47
C PHE A 33 -3.68 4.20 -1.69
N THR A 34 -3.05 3.73 -2.77
CA THR A 34 -2.96 4.47 -4.04
C THR A 34 -3.67 3.75 -5.19
N ASP A 35 -4.27 2.59 -4.95
CA ASP A 35 -5.16 1.92 -5.91
C ASP A 35 -6.49 1.56 -5.25
N MET A 36 -7.52 2.39 -5.50
CA MET A 36 -8.87 2.21 -4.97
C MET A 36 -9.71 1.20 -5.77
N ASP A 37 -9.23 0.80 -6.95
CA ASP A 37 -9.88 -0.19 -7.82
C ASP A 37 -9.22 -1.57 -7.71
N PHE A 38 -8.28 -1.72 -6.77
CA PHE A 38 -7.57 -2.97 -6.59
C PHE A 38 -8.51 -4.06 -6.10
N VAL A 39 -8.57 -5.15 -6.86
CA VAL A 39 -9.24 -6.38 -6.46
C VAL A 39 -8.15 -7.43 -6.41
N ALA A 40 -7.89 -7.98 -5.22
CA ALA A 40 -6.88 -9.01 -5.03
C ALA A 40 -7.25 -10.25 -5.86
N TYR A 41 -6.40 -10.60 -6.81
CA TYR A 41 -6.43 -11.91 -7.44
C TYR A 41 -5.43 -12.80 -6.70
N ALA A 42 -5.86 -14.00 -6.29
CA ALA A 42 -4.97 -14.97 -5.69
C ALA A 42 -3.88 -15.36 -6.71
N GLY A 43 -2.65 -14.93 -6.45
CA GLY A 43 -1.47 -15.19 -7.28
C GLY A 43 -0.24 -15.22 -6.40
N GLN A 44 0.75 -16.05 -6.74
CA GLN A 44 1.92 -16.29 -5.90
C GLN A 44 3.21 -15.78 -6.54
N SER A 45 3.97 -14.90 -5.85
CA SER A 45 5.29 -14.48 -6.33
C SER A 45 6.13 -13.77 -5.27
N TRP A 46 7.45 -13.92 -5.28
CA TRP A 46 8.38 -13.71 -4.14
C TRP A 46 9.36 -12.53 -4.28
N LEU A 47 9.64 -11.80 -3.17
CA LEU A 47 10.54 -10.62 -2.95
C LEU A 47 9.88 -9.30 -2.46
N GLY A 48 9.77 -9.11 -1.14
CA GLY A 48 9.49 -7.80 -0.54
C GLY A 48 8.76 -7.92 0.79
N LEU A 49 9.49 -8.17 1.88
CA LEU A 49 8.89 -8.28 3.21
C LEU A 49 8.99 -6.93 3.93
N ASN A 50 7.84 -6.37 4.30
CA ASN A 50 7.73 -5.16 5.11
C ASN A 50 6.75 -5.43 6.27
N ALA A 51 7.10 -5.02 7.49
CA ALA A 51 6.25 -5.24 8.67
C ALA A 51 5.23 -4.10 8.92
N GLY A 52 5.20 -3.09 8.05
CA GLY A 52 4.24 -2.00 8.12
C GLY A 52 2.94 -2.26 7.39
N VAL A 53 2.89 -3.25 6.49
CA VAL A 53 1.65 -3.70 5.87
C VAL A 53 1.68 -5.22 5.78
N PHE A 54 0.76 -5.91 6.47
CA PHE A 54 0.63 -7.36 6.37
C PHE A 54 -0.79 -7.84 6.63
N LEU A 55 -1.13 -8.99 6.05
CA LEU A 55 -2.32 -9.77 6.35
C LEU A 55 -1.91 -10.97 7.19
N ILE A 56 -2.67 -11.23 8.25
CA ILE A 56 -2.48 -12.42 9.09
C ILE A 56 -3.84 -13.05 9.40
N ARG A 57 -3.93 -14.36 9.17
CA ARG A 57 -5.19 -15.09 9.36
C ARG A 57 -5.51 -15.20 10.84
N ASN A 58 -6.75 -15.01 11.24
CA ASN A 58 -7.16 -15.24 12.62
C ASN A 58 -7.25 -16.76 12.88
N CYS A 59 -6.19 -17.32 13.44
CA CYS A 59 -6.11 -18.74 13.76
C CYS A 59 -5.06 -19.01 14.84
N GLN A 60 -5.10 -20.20 15.43
CA GLN A 60 -4.17 -20.58 16.49
C GLN A 60 -2.70 -20.44 16.06
N TRP A 61 -2.36 -20.86 14.82
CA TRP A 61 -1.01 -20.72 14.30
C TRP A 61 -0.51 -19.27 14.30
N SER A 62 -1.39 -18.33 13.96
CA SER A 62 -1.06 -16.91 13.94
C SER A 62 -0.91 -16.34 15.34
N LEU A 63 -1.73 -16.77 16.31
CA LEU A 63 -1.54 -16.39 17.71
C LEU A 63 -0.20 -16.89 18.25
N ASP A 64 0.16 -18.15 17.96
CA ASP A 64 1.45 -18.74 18.36
C ASP A 64 2.63 -17.98 17.71
N PHE A 65 2.50 -17.65 16.42
CA PHE A 65 3.49 -16.86 15.69
C PHE A 65 3.66 -15.45 16.27
N MET A 66 2.55 -14.78 16.63
CA MET A 66 2.60 -13.45 17.25
C MET A 66 3.29 -13.49 18.62
N ASP A 67 3.12 -14.57 19.39
CA ASP A 67 3.81 -14.78 20.66
C ASP A 67 5.32 -15.00 20.43
N GLU A 68 5.73 -15.75 19.39
CA GLU A 68 7.14 -15.90 19.01
C GLU A 68 7.77 -14.57 18.56
N TRP A 69 7.06 -13.79 17.76
CA TRP A 69 7.53 -12.48 17.31
C TRP A 69 7.66 -11.50 18.48
N ALA A 70 6.69 -11.49 19.40
CA ALA A 70 6.73 -10.67 20.61
C ALA A 70 7.94 -10.93 21.50
N ARG A 71 8.46 -12.18 21.55
CA ARG A 71 9.65 -12.55 22.34
C ARG A 71 10.94 -11.87 21.89
N MET A 72 10.97 -11.37 20.66
CA MET A 72 12.10 -10.61 20.14
C MET A 72 11.96 -9.11 20.41
N GLY A 73 10.87 -8.66 21.02
CA GLY A 73 10.57 -7.25 21.28
C GLY A 73 10.83 -6.81 22.73
N PRO A 74 10.64 -5.53 23.04
CA PRO A 74 11.02 -4.90 24.32
C PRO A 74 10.19 -5.36 25.52
N ALA A 75 9.21 -6.25 25.34
CA ALA A 75 8.55 -6.94 26.45
C ALA A 75 9.47 -7.98 27.12
N TYR A 76 10.56 -8.37 26.45
CA TYR A 76 11.57 -9.32 26.90
C TYR A 76 12.95 -8.65 26.82
N PRO A 77 13.32 -7.81 27.81
CA PRO A 77 14.42 -6.85 27.66
C PRO A 77 15.80 -7.49 27.46
N GLU A 78 16.07 -8.62 28.11
CA GLU A 78 17.36 -9.32 28.00
C GLU A 78 17.54 -9.93 26.62
N GLU A 79 16.51 -10.62 26.12
CA GLU A 79 16.48 -11.17 24.78
C GLU A 79 16.49 -10.07 23.72
N HIS A 80 15.72 -8.99 23.91
CA HIS A 80 15.67 -7.86 22.99
C HIS A 80 17.03 -7.18 22.86
N ALA A 81 17.76 -6.99 23.95
CA ALA A 81 19.13 -6.45 23.92
C ALA A 81 20.10 -7.38 23.18
N ARG A 82 19.96 -8.70 23.34
CA ARG A 82 20.74 -9.69 22.58
C ARG A 82 20.42 -9.61 21.09
N TRP A 83 19.14 -9.58 20.73
CA TRP A 83 18.69 -9.46 19.34
C TRP A 83 19.11 -8.13 18.72
N GLY A 84 19.15 -7.03 19.49
CA GLY A 84 19.68 -5.75 19.03
C GLY A 84 21.11 -5.85 18.52
N LYS A 85 21.98 -6.65 19.16
CA LYS A 85 23.36 -6.87 18.68
C LYS A 85 23.45 -7.75 17.43
N THR A 86 22.45 -8.59 17.19
CA THR A 86 22.42 -9.54 16.06
C THR A 86 21.71 -8.98 14.83
N LEU A 87 20.71 -8.14 15.06
CA LEU A 87 19.77 -7.62 14.07
C LEU A 87 19.81 -6.10 13.96
N SER A 88 20.84 -5.47 14.55
CA SER A 88 21.13 -4.05 14.35
C SER A 88 21.29 -3.80 12.85
N ASP A 89 20.54 -2.82 12.36
CA ASP A 89 20.63 -2.35 10.99
C ASP A 89 21.36 -0.99 10.99
N VAL A 90 21.74 -0.51 9.80
CA VAL A 90 22.50 0.73 9.59
C VAL A 90 21.86 1.95 10.29
N ASP A 91 20.52 1.91 10.47
CA ASP A 91 19.73 3.01 11.04
C ASP A 91 19.27 2.76 12.50
N SER A 92 19.62 1.64 13.14
CA SER A 92 19.23 1.39 14.55
C SER A 92 20.05 0.32 15.29
N ASP A 93 20.47 0.66 16.51
CA ASP A 93 21.15 -0.26 17.46
C ASP A 93 20.19 -1.24 18.18
N VAL A 94 18.90 -1.23 17.86
CA VAL A 94 17.88 -2.10 18.47
C VAL A 94 17.14 -2.91 17.42
N ALA A 95 16.83 -4.17 17.75
CA ALA A 95 16.02 -5.02 16.90
C ALA A 95 14.63 -4.39 16.71
N CYS A 96 14.29 -4.07 15.46
CA CYS A 96 12.96 -3.61 15.09
C CYS A 96 12.06 -4.81 14.76
N ASP A 97 10.75 -4.58 14.73
CA ASP A 97 9.74 -5.58 14.41
C ASP A 97 9.99 -6.19 13.02
N GLN A 98 10.36 -5.37 12.03
CA GLN A 98 10.68 -5.85 10.69
C GLN A 98 11.91 -6.75 10.63
N SER A 99 13.04 -6.37 11.24
CA SER A 99 14.26 -7.19 11.20
C SER A 99 14.08 -8.50 11.97
N ALA A 100 13.33 -8.48 13.07
CA ALA A 100 12.93 -9.68 13.78
C ALA A 100 12.04 -10.61 12.93
N LEU A 101 11.07 -10.06 12.20
CA LEU A 101 10.22 -10.82 11.30
C LEU A 101 11.05 -11.48 10.18
N VAL A 102 11.96 -10.74 9.55
CA VAL A 102 12.90 -11.26 8.55
C VAL A 102 13.73 -12.40 9.15
N TYR A 103 14.28 -12.21 10.35
CA TYR A 103 15.09 -13.21 11.02
C TYR A 103 14.29 -14.51 11.30
N LEU A 104 13.08 -14.40 11.83
CA LEU A 104 12.21 -15.55 12.10
C LEU A 104 11.93 -16.35 10.82
N LEU A 105 11.62 -15.66 9.72
CA LEU A 105 11.36 -16.34 8.44
C LEU A 105 12.61 -17.00 7.87
N LEU A 106 13.76 -16.31 7.88
CA LEU A 106 15.01 -16.86 7.36
C LEU A 106 15.48 -18.10 8.15
N ASN A 107 15.38 -18.05 9.49
CA ASN A 107 15.88 -19.14 10.36
C ASN A 107 14.81 -20.21 10.67
N GLY A 108 13.54 -19.92 10.40
CA GLY A 108 12.40 -20.80 10.64
C GLY A 108 11.67 -21.23 9.39
N TRP A 109 12.26 -21.07 8.20
CA TRP A 109 11.59 -21.19 6.90
C TRP A 109 10.86 -22.53 6.71
N GLU A 110 11.47 -23.65 7.12
CA GLU A 110 10.86 -24.98 6.97
C GLU A 110 9.50 -25.12 7.67
N ARG A 111 9.32 -24.38 8.78
CA ARG A 111 8.10 -24.36 9.59
C ARG A 111 7.16 -23.23 9.19
N LEU A 112 7.70 -22.01 9.06
CA LEU A 112 6.92 -20.79 8.86
C LEU A 112 6.58 -20.54 7.38
N GLY A 113 7.50 -20.88 6.47
CA GLY A 113 7.36 -20.63 5.03
C GLY A 113 6.17 -21.35 4.40
N LYS A 114 5.77 -22.52 4.91
CA LYS A 114 4.59 -23.26 4.45
C LYS A 114 3.26 -22.52 4.70
N LYS A 115 3.27 -21.55 5.60
CA LYS A 115 2.11 -20.74 6.00
C LYS A 115 2.33 -19.25 5.75
N THR A 116 3.44 -18.89 5.13
CA THR A 116 3.81 -17.51 4.82
C THR A 116 3.77 -17.33 3.32
N PHE A 117 3.06 -16.31 2.90
CA PHE A 117 3.05 -15.88 1.52
C PHE A 117 3.72 -14.50 1.42
N VAL A 118 4.80 -14.40 0.65
CA VAL A 118 5.46 -13.13 0.34
C VAL A 118 4.91 -12.70 -1.01
N GLU A 119 4.25 -11.54 -1.08
CA GLU A 119 3.61 -11.00 -2.28
C GLU A 119 4.58 -10.11 -3.08
N THR A 120 4.61 -10.25 -4.40
CA THR A 120 5.40 -9.39 -5.31
C THR A 120 4.82 -9.17 -6.69
N ASP A 121 3.71 -9.80 -7.05
CA ASP A 121 3.06 -9.57 -8.32
C ASP A 121 2.56 -8.14 -8.42
N TYR A 122 2.23 -7.52 -7.28
CA TYR A 122 1.90 -6.11 -7.15
C TYR A 122 2.58 -5.51 -5.91
N PHE A 123 2.63 -4.18 -5.83
CA PHE A 123 3.14 -3.54 -4.61
C PHE A 123 2.05 -3.56 -3.53
N PHE A 124 1.93 -4.71 -2.86
CA PHE A 124 1.20 -4.77 -1.61
C PHE A 124 1.79 -3.80 -0.59
N GLN A 125 3.10 -3.55 -0.66
CA GLN A 125 3.77 -2.39 -0.11
C GLN A 125 4.78 -1.86 -1.14
N GLY A 126 4.69 -0.57 -1.48
CA GLY A 126 5.58 0.10 -2.42
C GLY A 126 6.39 1.19 -1.74
N TYR A 127 7.71 1.18 -1.91
CA TYR A 127 8.57 2.25 -1.40
C TYR A 127 8.25 3.57 -2.10
N TRP A 128 7.87 4.59 -1.33
CA TRP A 128 7.31 5.83 -1.86
C TRP A 128 8.17 6.52 -2.93
N LYS A 129 9.51 6.50 -2.80
CA LYS A 129 10.41 7.11 -3.80
C LYS A 129 10.36 6.46 -5.17
N GLU A 130 9.93 5.20 -5.28
CA GLU A 130 9.75 4.52 -6.56
C GLU A 130 8.41 4.86 -7.21
N VAL A 131 7.46 5.37 -6.42
CA VAL A 131 6.06 5.52 -6.80
C VAL A 131 5.68 6.98 -7.07
N VAL A 132 5.92 7.89 -6.11
CA VAL A 132 5.27 9.22 -6.09
C VAL A 132 5.56 10.06 -7.33
N ASP A 133 6.78 10.01 -7.85
CA ASP A 133 7.21 10.77 -9.02
C ASP A 133 6.58 10.27 -10.33
N ARG A 134 5.96 9.07 -10.31
CA ARG A 134 5.33 8.45 -11.48
C ARG A 134 3.82 8.64 -11.52
N LEU A 135 3.19 9.05 -10.40
CA LEU A 135 1.73 9.08 -10.24
C LEU A 135 1.03 9.94 -11.29
N ASP A 136 1.56 11.13 -11.59
CA ASP A 136 1.00 12.02 -12.63
C ASP A 136 0.99 11.34 -14.01
N GLY A 137 2.08 10.63 -14.33
CA GLY A 137 2.21 9.87 -15.56
C GLY A 137 1.28 8.66 -15.62
N VAL A 138 1.01 8.02 -14.48
CA VAL A 138 0.04 6.93 -14.36
C VAL A 138 -1.37 7.45 -14.60
N ALA A 139 -1.77 8.53 -13.91
CA ALA A 139 -3.08 9.17 -14.07
C ALA A 139 -3.36 9.53 -15.54
N ALA A 140 -2.41 10.21 -16.20
CA ALA A 140 -2.55 10.63 -17.59
C ALA A 140 -2.74 9.45 -18.56
N ARG A 141 -2.07 8.32 -18.31
CA ARG A 141 -2.19 7.11 -19.14
C ARG A 141 -3.53 6.41 -18.94
N TYR A 142 -4.03 6.36 -17.71
CA TYR A 142 -5.33 5.78 -17.42
C TYR A 142 -6.44 6.59 -18.07
N GLU A 143 -6.40 7.92 -17.93
CA GLU A 143 -7.33 8.80 -18.63
C GLU A 143 -7.26 8.63 -20.15
N ALA A 144 -6.06 8.43 -20.71
CA ALA A 144 -5.90 8.21 -22.16
C ALA A 144 -6.57 6.91 -22.63
N VAL A 145 -6.46 5.82 -21.86
CA VAL A 145 -7.15 4.55 -22.15
C VAL A 145 -8.66 4.73 -22.11
N GLU A 146 -9.17 5.34 -21.05
CA GLU A 146 -10.61 5.56 -20.87
C GLU A 146 -11.20 6.48 -21.95
N ARG A 147 -10.45 7.52 -22.35
CA ARG A 147 -10.82 8.43 -23.44
C ARG A 147 -10.91 7.73 -24.79
N ARG A 148 -10.02 6.77 -25.05
CA ARG A 148 -10.01 5.97 -26.29
C ARG A 148 -11.05 4.83 -26.27
N SER A 149 -11.53 4.46 -25.09
CA SER A 149 -12.51 3.39 -24.95
C SER A 149 -13.81 3.73 -25.66
N ARG A 150 -14.14 2.92 -26.67
CA ARG A 150 -15.41 2.99 -27.40
C ARG A 150 -16.60 2.53 -26.55
N THR A 151 -16.34 1.84 -25.44
CA THR A 151 -17.37 1.39 -24.50
C THR A 151 -17.69 2.53 -23.53
N PRO A 152 -18.91 3.11 -23.56
CA PRO A 152 -19.29 4.19 -22.65
C PRO A 152 -19.19 3.78 -21.18
N GLY A 153 -19.26 2.47 -20.91
CA GLY A 153 -19.22 1.88 -19.56
C GLY A 153 -18.07 2.38 -18.69
N LEU A 154 -16.86 2.59 -19.21
CA LEU A 154 -15.72 3.05 -18.38
C LEU A 154 -15.85 4.51 -17.93
N ARG A 155 -16.63 5.31 -18.66
CA ARG A 155 -16.83 6.74 -18.41
C ARG A 155 -18.18 7.03 -17.76
N ARG A 156 -19.01 6.00 -17.59
CA ARG A 156 -20.33 6.13 -16.99
C ARG A 156 -20.22 6.28 -15.49
N ARG A 157 -21.08 7.15 -14.97
CA ARG A 157 -21.42 7.24 -13.55
C ARG A 157 -21.90 5.87 -13.06
N HIS A 158 -21.57 5.55 -11.82
CA HIS A 158 -22.03 4.33 -11.17
C HIS A 158 -22.18 4.55 -9.67
N ALA A 159 -23.13 3.85 -9.07
CA ALA A 159 -23.26 3.80 -7.63
C ALA A 159 -22.15 2.93 -7.03
N GLU A 160 -21.77 3.17 -5.78
CA GLU A 160 -20.74 2.39 -5.06
C GLU A 160 -21.00 0.87 -5.11
N ARG A 161 -22.28 0.45 -5.11
CA ARG A 161 -22.67 -0.96 -5.26
C ARG A 161 -22.16 -1.61 -6.55
N GLU A 162 -21.94 -0.82 -7.60
CA GLU A 162 -21.42 -1.29 -8.89
C GLU A 162 -19.89 -1.17 -8.99
N HIS A 163 -19.20 -0.65 -7.95
CA HIS A 163 -17.76 -0.36 -7.97
C HIS A 163 -16.94 -1.54 -8.47
N LEU A 164 -17.14 -2.74 -7.92
CA LEU A 164 -16.39 -3.95 -8.31
C LEU A 164 -16.49 -4.25 -9.82
N ARG A 165 -17.68 -4.04 -10.42
CA ARG A 165 -17.87 -4.27 -11.87
C ARG A 165 -17.11 -3.24 -12.69
N TYR A 166 -17.15 -1.97 -12.26
CA TYR A 166 -16.47 -0.87 -12.95
C TYR A 166 -14.96 -0.95 -12.78
N ALA A 167 -14.47 -1.22 -11.58
CA ALA A 167 -13.07 -1.50 -11.27
C ALA A 167 -12.53 -2.65 -12.13
N ALA A 168 -13.26 -3.77 -12.24
CA ALA A 168 -12.86 -4.89 -13.11
C ALA A 168 -12.77 -4.49 -14.58
N ALA A 169 -13.77 -3.77 -15.10
CA ALA A 169 -13.77 -3.30 -16.49
C ALA A 169 -12.62 -2.32 -16.77
N ARG A 170 -12.35 -1.41 -15.83
CA ARG A 170 -11.25 -0.45 -15.90
C ARG A 170 -9.90 -1.15 -15.85
N ASN A 171 -9.72 -2.08 -14.92
CA ASN A 171 -8.49 -2.87 -14.79
C ASN A 171 -8.20 -3.66 -16.08
N ALA A 172 -9.22 -4.29 -16.69
CA ALA A 172 -9.06 -4.97 -17.97
C ALA A 172 -8.63 -4.03 -19.10
N ALA A 173 -9.23 -2.84 -19.18
CA ALA A 173 -8.88 -1.86 -20.21
C ALA A 173 -7.46 -1.29 -20.02
N VAL A 174 -7.09 -0.95 -18.77
CA VAL A 174 -5.78 -0.40 -18.44
C VAL A 174 -4.68 -1.44 -18.62
N SER A 175 -4.89 -2.68 -18.16
CA SER A 175 -3.91 -3.77 -18.32
C SER A 175 -3.62 -4.08 -19.80
N GLY A 176 -4.59 -3.90 -20.70
CA GLY A 176 -4.40 -4.06 -22.14
C GLY A 176 -3.85 -2.83 -22.86
N GLY A 177 -3.90 -1.65 -22.23
CA GLY A 177 -3.61 -0.36 -22.87
C GLY A 177 -2.41 0.40 -22.32
N VAL A 178 -1.91 0.06 -21.13
CA VAL A 178 -0.78 0.72 -20.48
C VAL A 178 0.39 -0.25 -20.33
N PRO A 179 1.55 0.04 -20.95
CA PRO A 179 2.75 -0.75 -20.77
C PRO A 179 3.11 -0.85 -19.29
N GLY A 180 3.65 -1.99 -18.90
CA GLY A 180 3.76 -2.33 -17.50
C GLY A 180 4.44 -1.30 -16.58
N PRO A 181 5.69 -0.92 -16.84
CA PRO A 181 6.39 0.07 -16.01
C PRO A 181 5.65 1.42 -15.96
N ALA A 182 4.87 1.72 -16.99
CA ALA A 182 4.10 2.94 -17.09
C ALA A 182 2.77 2.90 -16.31
N GLY A 183 2.37 1.74 -15.79
CA GLY A 183 1.24 1.57 -14.88
C GLY A 183 1.60 1.63 -13.39
N GLY A 184 2.88 1.89 -13.07
CA GLY A 184 3.34 2.09 -11.70
C GLY A 184 4.49 1.20 -11.24
N GLY A 185 4.85 0.14 -12.00
CA GLY A 185 5.86 -0.86 -11.61
C GLY A 185 7.31 -0.49 -11.92
N VAL A 186 8.27 -1.14 -11.24
CA VAL A 186 9.70 -1.11 -11.63
C VAL A 186 9.97 -2.04 -12.83
N LYS A 187 9.29 -3.20 -12.90
CA LYS A 187 9.22 -4.11 -14.05
C LYS A 187 7.79 -4.60 -14.24
N GLY A 188 7.29 -4.62 -15.48
CA GLY A 188 5.92 -5.08 -15.77
C GLY A 188 4.83 -4.18 -15.17
N TRP A 189 3.55 -4.52 -15.41
CA TRP A 189 2.41 -3.72 -14.95
C TRP A 189 2.15 -4.03 -13.49
N ARG A 190 2.47 -3.08 -12.61
CA ARG A 190 2.22 -3.19 -11.16
C ARG A 190 1.65 -1.88 -10.67
N ARG A 191 0.36 -1.85 -10.35
CA ARG A 191 -0.24 -0.70 -9.68
C ARG A 191 0.23 -0.71 -8.23
N PRO A 192 0.69 0.42 -7.68
CA PRO A 192 0.98 0.49 -6.27
C PRO A 192 -0.34 0.46 -5.49
N LEU A 193 -0.68 -0.70 -4.92
CA LEU A 193 -1.82 -0.81 -4.03
C LEU A 193 -1.60 0.13 -2.85
N ILE A 194 -0.44 0.01 -2.20
CA ILE A 194 -0.04 0.87 -1.10
C ILE A 194 1.29 1.54 -1.41
N THR A 195 1.32 2.86 -1.27
CA THR A 195 2.53 3.68 -1.23
C THR A 195 2.89 3.94 0.23
N HIS A 196 4.02 3.41 0.67
CA HIS A 196 4.45 3.44 2.07
C HIS A 196 5.66 4.35 2.25
N PHE A 197 5.50 5.36 3.10
CA PHE A 197 6.47 6.43 3.35
C PHE A 197 7.53 6.05 4.39
N VAL A 198 8.12 4.86 4.26
CA VAL A 198 9.16 4.38 5.17
C VAL A 198 10.27 5.42 5.34
N GLY A 199 10.64 5.71 6.59
CA GLY A 199 11.66 6.69 6.95
C GLY A 199 11.15 8.14 7.02
N TYR A 200 9.89 8.39 6.64
CA TYR A 200 9.20 9.64 6.92
C TYR A 200 8.58 9.59 8.31
N GLN A 201 8.91 10.56 9.17
CA GLN A 201 8.36 10.65 10.52
C GLN A 201 7.68 12.01 10.74
N PRO A 202 6.48 12.22 10.17
CA PRO A 202 5.77 13.51 10.27
C PRO A 202 5.42 13.89 11.71
N CYS A 203 5.18 12.89 12.57
CA CYS A 203 4.70 13.10 13.93
C CYS A 203 5.81 13.40 14.95
N SER A 204 6.98 12.76 14.81
CA SER A 204 8.08 12.89 15.78
C SER A 204 9.09 13.98 15.39
N GLY A 205 9.13 14.38 14.12
CA GLY A 205 10.18 15.25 13.56
C GLY A 205 11.53 14.57 13.35
N GLY A 206 11.68 13.30 13.77
CA GLY A 206 12.89 12.49 13.60
C GLY A 206 13.00 11.94 12.18
N ARG A 207 13.33 12.76 11.20
CA ARG A 207 13.38 12.30 9.80
C ARG A 207 14.66 11.52 9.52
N ASN A 208 14.58 10.47 8.69
CA ASN A 208 15.80 9.89 8.09
C ASN A 208 16.53 11.00 7.30
N PRO A 209 17.82 11.27 7.56
CA PRO A 209 18.59 12.32 6.87
C PRO A 209 18.63 12.17 5.35
N MET A 210 18.37 10.97 4.82
CA MET A 210 18.31 10.67 3.39
C MET A 210 17.23 11.48 2.65
N TYR A 211 16.18 11.94 3.33
CA TYR A 211 15.07 12.66 2.70
C TYR A 211 15.01 14.11 3.16
N SER A 212 14.50 15.02 2.32
CA SER A 212 14.11 16.37 2.75
C SER A 212 12.69 16.37 3.30
N ARG A 213 12.36 17.34 4.17
CA ARG A 213 10.99 17.48 4.70
C ARG A 213 10.02 17.68 3.55
N GLU A 214 10.32 18.67 2.71
CA GLU A 214 9.54 19.03 1.54
C GLU A 214 9.29 17.83 0.62
N SER A 215 10.31 17.00 0.33
CA SER A 215 10.12 15.83 -0.53
C SER A 215 9.16 14.81 0.07
N CYS A 216 9.17 14.60 1.40
CA CYS A 216 8.27 13.68 2.05
C CYS A 216 6.85 14.24 2.15
N ASP A 217 6.72 15.50 2.59
CA ASP A 217 5.44 16.20 2.75
C ASP A 217 4.70 16.27 1.40
N ASP A 218 5.38 16.72 0.34
CA ASP A 218 4.81 16.78 -1.02
C ASP A 218 4.55 15.40 -1.61
N GLY A 219 5.44 14.43 -1.35
CA GLY A 219 5.25 13.05 -1.76
C GLY A 219 3.95 12.47 -1.19
N MET A 220 3.72 12.68 0.11
CA MET A 220 2.51 12.20 0.80
C MET A 220 1.26 12.90 0.28
N ARG A 221 1.30 14.23 0.10
CA ARG A 221 0.19 15.00 -0.48
C ARG A 221 -0.14 14.55 -1.90
N ARG A 222 0.87 14.25 -2.73
CA ARG A 222 0.68 13.68 -4.08
C ARG A 222 0.02 12.31 -4.03
N ALA A 223 0.48 11.42 -3.15
CA ALA A 223 -0.11 10.08 -3.00
C ALA A 223 -1.56 10.15 -2.52
N LEU A 224 -1.86 10.97 -1.52
CA LEU A 224 -3.22 11.20 -1.01
C LEU A 224 -4.13 11.80 -2.07
N ALA A 225 -3.70 12.85 -2.78
CA ALA A 225 -4.49 13.46 -3.84
C ALA A 225 -4.75 12.50 -5.01
N PHE A 226 -3.75 11.66 -5.37
CA PHE A 226 -3.92 10.63 -6.39
C PHE A 226 -4.92 9.54 -5.99
N ALA A 227 -4.93 9.16 -4.71
CA ALA A 227 -5.88 8.22 -4.16
C ALA A 227 -7.30 8.83 -4.10
N ASP A 228 -7.39 10.05 -3.61
CA ASP A 228 -8.66 10.75 -3.44
C ASP A 228 -9.28 11.15 -4.78
N ASP A 229 -8.49 11.45 -5.82
CA ASP A 229 -8.99 11.61 -7.20
C ASP A 229 -9.73 10.36 -7.71
N GLN A 230 -9.39 9.15 -7.24
CA GLN A 230 -10.11 7.93 -7.61
C GLN A 230 -11.49 7.84 -6.91
N VAL A 231 -11.60 8.38 -5.70
CA VAL A 231 -12.86 8.44 -4.93
C VAL A 231 -13.73 9.59 -5.41
N LEU A 232 -13.19 10.81 -5.45
CA LEU A 232 -13.87 12.04 -5.89
C LEU A 232 -14.48 11.91 -7.28
N ARG A 233 -13.86 11.11 -8.15
CA ARG A 233 -14.36 10.86 -9.50
C ARG A 233 -15.72 10.17 -9.51
N ALA A 234 -16.02 9.31 -8.54
CA ALA A 234 -17.36 8.74 -8.37
C ALA A 234 -18.41 9.83 -8.06
N TYR A 235 -17.94 10.96 -7.51
CA TYR A 235 -18.71 12.13 -7.10
C TYR A 235 -18.55 13.35 -8.02
N TRP A 236 -18.02 13.20 -9.24
CA TRP A 236 -17.89 14.30 -10.22
C TRP A 236 -16.86 15.36 -9.87
N PHE A 237 -15.92 15.06 -9.00
CA PHE A 237 -14.86 15.97 -8.64
C PHE A 237 -13.49 15.37 -8.93
N ARG A 238 -12.50 16.25 -8.98
CA ARG A 238 -11.09 15.92 -8.86
C ARG A 238 -10.34 17.14 -8.34
N HIS A 239 -9.14 16.93 -7.83
CA HIS A 239 -8.25 18.03 -7.47
C HIS A 239 -7.97 18.93 -8.69
N ALA A 240 -7.92 20.23 -8.44
CA ALA A 240 -7.79 21.24 -9.49
C ALA A 240 -6.39 21.23 -10.14
N ALA A 241 -5.36 20.92 -9.35
CA ALA A 241 -3.96 20.83 -9.76
C ALA A 241 -3.17 19.93 -8.80
N PRO A 242 -1.95 19.49 -9.17
CA PRO A 242 -1.06 18.79 -8.23
C PRO A 242 -0.82 19.63 -6.97
N LEU A 243 -0.83 19.00 -5.79
CA LEU A 243 -0.63 19.64 -4.49
C LEU A 243 -1.64 20.77 -4.16
N ASN A 244 -2.79 20.78 -4.83
CA ASN A 244 -3.88 21.73 -4.59
C ASN A 244 -5.09 21.00 -4.01
N ASP A 245 -5.49 21.41 -2.81
CA ASP A 245 -6.58 20.78 -2.06
C ASP A 245 -7.98 21.23 -2.57
N SER A 246 -8.04 22.21 -3.46
CA SER A 246 -9.29 22.63 -4.11
C SER A 246 -9.71 21.60 -5.16
N VAL A 247 -11.00 21.31 -5.20
CA VAL A 247 -11.59 20.42 -6.20
C VAL A 247 -12.29 21.19 -7.32
N ARG A 248 -12.37 20.57 -8.49
CA ARG A 248 -13.12 21.07 -9.64
C ARG A 248 -14.10 20.01 -10.13
N GLU A 249 -15.22 20.46 -10.68
CA GLU A 249 -16.22 19.58 -11.27
C GLU A 249 -15.73 18.94 -12.57
N LEU A 250 -16.15 17.70 -12.82
CA LEU A 250 -15.89 16.91 -14.02
C LEU A 250 -17.13 16.86 -14.92
N SER A 251 -16.91 16.83 -16.24
CA SER A 251 -18.00 16.62 -17.20
C SER A 251 -18.68 15.27 -16.98
N PHE A 252 -19.96 15.18 -17.38
CA PHE A 252 -20.76 13.96 -17.23
C PHE A 252 -20.10 12.70 -17.80
N ASP A 253 -19.32 12.86 -18.87
CA ASP A 253 -18.69 11.79 -19.66
C ASP A 253 -17.15 11.79 -19.60
N TYR A 254 -16.58 12.49 -18.63
CA TYR A 254 -15.13 12.60 -18.41
C TYR A 254 -14.43 11.22 -18.40
N PRO A 255 -13.26 11.05 -19.04
CA PRO A 255 -12.40 12.05 -19.68
C PRO A 255 -12.61 12.20 -21.19
N ALA A 256 -13.87 12.14 -21.68
CA ALA A 256 -14.17 12.38 -23.09
C ALA A 256 -13.50 13.66 -23.60
N ALA A 257 -13.00 13.63 -24.84
CA ALA A 257 -12.76 14.87 -25.54
C ALA A 257 -14.13 15.49 -25.86
N HIS A 258 -14.35 16.76 -25.50
CA HIS A 258 -15.43 17.51 -26.13
C HIS A 258 -15.23 17.41 -27.65
N ALA A 259 -16.29 17.06 -28.38
CA ALA A 259 -16.28 17.26 -29.81
C ALA A 259 -15.87 18.72 -30.03
N ARG A 260 -14.78 18.96 -30.76
CA ARG A 260 -14.52 20.30 -31.27
C ARG A 260 -15.71 20.58 -32.17
N ASN A 261 -16.64 21.39 -31.69
CA ASN A 261 -17.62 21.99 -32.58
C ASN A 261 -16.79 22.84 -33.55
N ASN A 262 -16.83 22.44 -34.83
CA ASN A 262 -16.28 23.22 -35.93
C ASN A 262 -16.86 24.63 -35.94
#